data_AF-A0A924KP22-F1
#
_entry.id   AF-A0A924KP22-F1
#
_cell.length_a   1.000
_cell.length_b   1.000
_cell.length_c   1.000
_cell.angle_alpha   90.00
_cell.angle_beta   90.00
_cell.angle_gamma   90.00
#
_symmetry.space_group_name_H-M   'P 1'
#
loop_
_entity.id
_entity.type
_entity.pdbx_description
1 polymer ?
#
loop_
_entity_poly.entity_id
_entity_poly.type
_entity_poly.pdbx_seq_one_letter_code
_entity_poly.pdbx_strand_id
1 'polypeptide(L)'
;MTQMPIEPTLPLLVRHHVRKAARESGFDVLEDVPQAVLCRSSHAPLVCGAWASQAGGFMVSLSMPSVVATLGVAHTAASPASIPAGLPPMAAVFSIADAPALEQFLNQAWNL
;
A
#
# COMPACT_ATOMS: atom_id res chain seq x y z
N MET A 1 -26.75 14.07 -20.95
CA MET A 1 -26.14 14.07 -19.61
C MET A 1 -25.36 12.78 -19.45
N THR A 2 -24.05 12.82 -19.68
CA THR A 2 -23.16 11.67 -19.48
C THR A 2 -22.96 11.50 -17.98
N GLN A 3 -23.59 10.47 -17.41
CA GLN A 3 -23.36 10.05 -16.03
C GLN A 3 -21.90 9.65 -15.92
N MET A 4 -21.09 10.42 -15.20
CA MET A 4 -19.71 10.03 -14.89
C MET A 4 -19.78 8.73 -14.08
N PRO A 5 -19.07 7.66 -14.47
CA PRO A 5 -19.02 6.45 -13.69
C PRO A 5 -18.41 6.79 -12.33
N ILE A 6 -19.14 6.48 -11.25
CA ILE A 6 -18.62 6.59 -9.89
C ILE A 6 -17.59 5.46 -9.76
N GLU A 7 -16.31 5.80 -9.82
CA GLU A 7 -15.27 4.82 -9.54
C GLU A 7 -15.45 4.30 -8.11
N PRO A 8 -15.39 2.98 -7.89
CA PRO A 8 -15.54 2.42 -6.56
C PRO A 8 -14.39 2.94 -5.68
N THR A 9 -14.74 3.70 -4.65
CA THR A 9 -13.78 4.25 -3.70
C THR A 9 -13.50 3.26 -2.58
N LEU A 10 -12.26 3.22 -2.12
CA LEU A 10 -11.84 2.43 -0.97
C LEU A 10 -12.72 2.78 0.26
N PRO A 11 -13.31 1.79 0.96
CA PRO A 11 -14.16 2.06 2.11
C PRO A 11 -13.46 2.89 3.19
N LEU A 12 -14.19 3.80 3.84
CA LEU A 12 -13.63 4.74 4.82
C LEU A 12 -12.86 4.06 5.96
N LEU A 13 -13.38 2.94 6.47
CA LEU A 13 -12.73 2.19 7.54
C LEU A 13 -11.40 1.59 7.08
N VAL A 14 -11.34 1.07 5.85
CA VAL A 14 -10.10 0.54 5.28
C VAL A 14 -9.08 1.66 5.10
N ARG A 15 -9.50 2.81 4.55
CA ARG A 15 -8.64 4.00 4.45
C ARG A 15 -8.08 4.40 5.82
N HIS A 16 -8.91 4.40 6.85
CA HIS A 16 -8.48 4.72 8.21
C HIS A 16 -7.40 3.76 8.71
N HIS A 17 -7.58 2.44 8.56
CA HIS A 17 -6.58 1.46 8.97
C HIS A 17 -5.25 1.63 8.25
N VAL A 18 -5.30 1.84 6.93
CA VAL A 18 -4.07 2.04 6.13
C VAL A 18 -3.35 3.31 6.55
N ARG A 19 -4.06 4.42 6.72
CA ARG A 19 -3.47 5.69 7.17
C ARG A 19 -2.89 5.61 8.56
N LYS A 20 -3.55 4.91 9.47
CA LYS A 20 -3.07 4.69 10.84
C LYS A 20 -1.76 3.90 10.80
N ALA A 21 -1.75 2.74 10.15
CA ALA A 21 -0.58 1.88 10.04
C ALA A 21 0.61 2.59 9.39
N ALA A 22 0.37 3.35 8.31
CA ALA A 22 1.40 4.14 7.64
C ALA A 22 2.04 5.18 8.56
N ARG A 23 1.21 5.96 9.28
CA ARG A 23 1.70 7.01 10.19
C ARG A 23 2.45 6.44 11.39
N GLU A 24 1.94 5.35 11.98
CA GLU A 24 2.59 4.67 13.10
C GLU A 24 3.94 4.06 12.70
N SER A 25 4.08 3.68 11.42
CA SER A 25 5.33 3.17 10.85
C SER A 25 6.27 4.27 10.32
N GLY A 26 5.94 5.55 10.47
CA GLY A 26 6.81 6.66 10.04
C GLY A 26 6.70 7.07 8.57
N PHE A 27 5.62 6.66 7.87
CA PHE A 27 5.29 7.15 6.54
C PHE A 27 4.36 8.38 6.61
N ASP A 28 4.63 9.33 5.72
CA ASP A 28 3.74 10.45 5.44
C ASP A 28 2.68 10.03 4.43
N VAL A 29 1.40 10.22 4.78
CA VAL A 29 0.27 9.99 3.87
C VAL A 29 0.21 11.15 2.88
N LEU A 30 0.41 10.85 1.60
CA LEU A 30 0.45 11.85 0.53
C LEU A 30 -0.93 12.10 -0.07
N GLU A 31 -1.61 11.02 -0.47
CA GLU A 31 -2.84 11.13 -1.24
C GLU A 31 -3.75 9.91 -1.00
N ASP A 32 -5.06 10.18 -0.89
CA ASP A 32 -6.09 9.16 -0.96
C ASP A 32 -6.52 9.03 -2.44
N VAL A 33 -5.87 8.13 -3.19
CA VAL A 33 -6.33 7.78 -4.55
C VAL A 33 -7.64 6.97 -4.45
N PRO A 34 -8.49 6.93 -5.49
CA PRO A 34 -9.83 6.33 -5.37
C PRO A 34 -9.83 4.96 -4.68
N GLN A 35 -8.92 4.08 -5.06
CA GLN A 35 -8.86 2.69 -4.58
C GLN A 35 -7.70 2.38 -3.62
N ALA A 36 -6.82 3.34 -3.32
CA ALA A 36 -5.64 3.09 -2.48
C ALA A 36 -5.26 4.33 -1.67
N VAL A 37 -4.39 4.14 -0.69
CA VAL A 37 -3.71 5.24 0.00
C VAL A 37 -2.25 5.22 -0.44
N LEU A 38 -1.77 6.37 -0.90
CA LEU A 38 -0.38 6.59 -1.27
C LEU A 38 0.37 7.22 -0.10
N CYS A 39 1.45 6.58 0.30
CA CYS A 39 2.29 6.97 1.42
C CYS A 39 3.76 7.03 0.97
N ARG A 40 4.57 7.84 1.65
CA ARG A 40 6.01 7.94 1.40
C ARG A 40 6.79 7.89 2.70
N SER A 41 7.93 7.22 2.68
CA SER A 41 8.84 7.22 3.83
C SER A 41 9.32 8.63 4.10
N SER A 42 9.36 9.00 5.38
CA SER A 42 9.85 10.31 5.84
C SER A 42 11.36 10.50 5.69
N HIS A 43 12.13 9.41 5.57
CA HIS A 43 13.60 9.47 5.55
C HIS A 43 14.25 8.79 4.33
N ALA A 44 13.47 8.13 3.47
CA ALA A 44 13.96 7.42 2.30
C ALA A 44 13.07 7.71 1.06
N PRO A 45 13.56 7.49 -0.17
CA PRO A 45 12.75 7.63 -1.38
C PRO A 45 11.70 6.50 -1.57
N LEU A 46 11.45 5.70 -0.52
CA LEU A 46 10.46 4.62 -0.54
C LEU A 46 9.04 5.17 -0.60
N VAL A 47 8.28 4.70 -1.59
CA VAL A 47 6.86 4.99 -1.76
C VAL A 47 6.08 3.69 -1.60
N CYS A 48 4.93 3.79 -0.94
CA CYS A 48 4.04 2.69 -0.63
C CYS A 48 2.62 3.02 -1.10
N GLY A 49 1.99 2.09 -1.83
CA GLY A 49 0.55 2.13 -2.09
C GLY A 49 -0.14 1.01 -1.32
N ALA A 50 -1.25 1.28 -0.62
CA ALA A 50 -1.97 0.23 0.12
C ALA A 50 -3.50 0.30 -0.09
N TRP A 51 -4.13 -0.86 -0.28
CA TRP A 51 -5.56 -0.99 -0.58
C TRP A 51 -6.16 -2.28 -0.01
N ALA A 52 -7.48 -2.45 -0.09
CA ALA A 52 -8.16 -3.68 0.31
C ALA A 52 -7.93 -4.79 -0.73
N SER A 53 -7.62 -5.99 -0.27
CA SER A 53 -7.62 -7.19 -1.12
C SER A 53 -9.06 -7.67 -1.38
N GLN A 54 -9.32 -8.16 -2.58
CA GLN A 54 -10.58 -8.85 -2.91
C GLN A 54 -10.73 -10.18 -2.14
N ALA A 55 -9.62 -10.80 -1.75
CA ALA A 55 -9.61 -12.03 -0.96
C ALA A 55 -9.74 -11.80 0.56
N GLY A 56 -9.90 -10.54 0.98
CA GLY A 56 -9.82 -10.13 2.39
C GLY A 56 -8.40 -9.70 2.79
N GLY A 57 -8.32 -8.80 3.77
CA GLY A 57 -7.07 -8.16 4.18
C GLY A 57 -6.67 -6.98 3.28
N PHE A 58 -5.37 -6.77 3.13
CA PHE A 58 -4.76 -5.64 2.45
C PHE A 58 -3.78 -6.08 1.37
N MET A 59 -3.63 -5.26 0.36
CA MET A 59 -2.56 -5.34 -0.62
C MET A 59 -1.66 -4.12 -0.43
N VAL A 60 -0.35 -4.34 -0.48
CA VAL A 60 0.65 -3.28 -0.33
C VAL A 60 1.63 -3.35 -1.48
N SER A 61 1.90 -2.24 -2.14
CA SER A 61 2.92 -2.11 -3.17
C SER A 61 4.04 -1.19 -2.71
N LEU A 62 5.27 -1.50 -3.09
CA LEU A 62 6.46 -0.73 -2.73
C LEU A 62 7.24 -0.33 -3.98
N SER A 63 7.80 0.88 -4.00
CA SER A 63 8.52 1.40 -5.17
C SER A 63 9.98 1.00 -5.27
N MET A 64 10.65 0.63 -4.16
CA MET A 64 12.10 0.35 -4.17
C MET A 64 12.39 -1.15 -4.30
N PRO A 65 13.08 -1.59 -5.38
CA PRO A 65 13.41 -3.00 -5.58
C PRO A 65 14.31 -3.59 -4.49
N SER A 66 15.21 -2.80 -3.89
CA SER A 66 16.08 -3.27 -2.80
C SER A 66 15.29 -3.64 -1.55
N VAL A 67 14.31 -2.82 -1.17
CA VAL A 67 13.39 -3.09 -0.05
C VAL A 67 12.51 -4.30 -0.38
N VAL A 68 11.99 -4.38 -1.61
CA VAL A 68 11.22 -5.53 -2.08
C VAL A 68 12.03 -6.82 -2.06
N ALA A 69 13.30 -6.80 -2.47
CA ALA A 69 14.15 -7.98 -2.48
C ALA A 69 14.38 -8.51 -1.05
N THR A 70 14.60 -7.61 -0.08
CA THR A 70 14.77 -7.98 1.32
C THR A 70 13.48 -8.51 1.94
N LEU A 71 12.34 -7.84 1.71
CA LEU A 71 11.04 -8.28 2.24
C LEU A 71 10.51 -9.53 1.53
N GLY A 72 10.83 -9.70 0.24
CA GLY A 72 10.41 -10.82 -0.60
C GLY A 72 10.93 -12.18 -0.14
N VAL A 73 11.95 -12.20 0.70
CA VAL A 73 12.44 -13.42 1.37
C VAL A 73 11.45 -13.89 2.45
N ALA A 74 10.78 -12.95 3.13
CA ALA A 74 9.86 -13.23 4.22
C ALA A 74 8.39 -13.19 3.80
N HIS A 75 8.06 -12.44 2.74
CA HIS A 75 6.71 -12.21 2.24
C HIS A 75 6.62 -12.58 0.77
N THR A 76 5.58 -13.31 0.37
CA THR A 76 5.38 -13.69 -1.04
C THR A 76 5.07 -12.46 -1.90
N ALA A 77 6.08 -11.94 -2.57
CA ALA A 77 5.95 -10.84 -3.52
C ALA A 77 5.29 -11.32 -4.82
N ALA A 78 4.24 -10.63 -5.24
CA ALA A 78 3.56 -10.83 -6.51
C ALA A 78 3.91 -9.73 -7.51
N SER A 79 3.81 -10.07 -8.80
CA SER A 79 3.93 -9.10 -9.91
C SER A 79 2.84 -8.03 -9.82
N PRO A 80 3.14 -6.75 -10.15
CA PRO A 80 2.23 -5.62 -10.03
C PRO A 80 1.02 -5.59 -10.98
N ALA A 81 0.60 -6.73 -11.53
CA ALA A 81 -0.49 -6.82 -12.52
C ALA A 81 -1.86 -6.29 -12.00
N SER A 82 -2.02 -6.14 -10.68
CA SER A 82 -3.26 -5.73 -10.02
C SER A 82 -3.12 -4.46 -9.17
N ILE A 83 -2.26 -3.52 -9.58
CA ILE A 83 -2.09 -2.24 -8.87
C ILE A 83 -3.20 -1.26 -9.28
N PRO A 84 -3.87 -0.61 -8.31
CA PRO A 84 -4.82 0.46 -8.58
C PRO A 84 -4.25 1.56 -9.48
N ALA A 85 -5.08 2.05 -10.41
CA ALA A 85 -4.73 3.18 -11.24
C ALA A 85 -4.42 4.42 -10.39
N GLY A 86 -3.46 5.23 -10.86
CA GLY A 86 -3.03 6.46 -10.17
C GLY A 86 -1.86 6.27 -9.20
N LEU A 87 -1.44 5.03 -8.91
CA LEU A 87 -0.21 4.78 -8.17
C LEU A 87 1.03 4.94 -9.08
N PRO A 88 2.16 5.46 -8.56
CA PRO A 88 3.42 5.54 -9.31
C PRO A 88 3.97 4.14 -9.62
N PRO A 89 5.02 4.01 -10.45
CA PRO A 89 5.65 2.72 -10.74
C PRO A 89 6.07 2.00 -9.45
N MET A 90 5.57 0.78 -9.26
CA MET A 90 5.86 -0.07 -8.10
C MET A 90 6.65 -1.30 -8.52
N ALA A 91 7.55 -1.74 -7.66
CA ALA A 91 8.43 -2.87 -7.91
C ALA A 91 7.74 -4.22 -7.65
N ALA A 92 6.90 -4.31 -6.62
CA ALA A 92 6.13 -5.52 -6.31
C ALA A 92 4.90 -5.22 -5.45
N VAL A 93 4.04 -6.23 -5.30
CA VAL A 93 2.86 -6.21 -4.45
C VAL A 93 2.90 -7.36 -3.43
N PHE A 94 2.43 -7.11 -2.22
CA PHE A 94 2.39 -8.05 -1.10
C PHE A 94 0.96 -8.17 -0.61
N SER A 95 0.55 -9.40 -0.27
CA SER A 95 -0.74 -9.67 0.37
C SER A 95 -0.56 -9.73 1.88
N ILE A 96 -1.35 -8.95 2.60
CA ILE A 96 -1.28 -8.79 4.05
C ILE A 96 -2.63 -9.15 4.66
N ALA A 97 -2.63 -9.99 5.70
CA ALA A 97 -3.85 -10.59 6.21
C ALA A 97 -4.79 -9.59 6.91
N ASP A 98 -4.25 -8.69 7.73
CA ASP A 98 -5.02 -7.79 8.58
C ASP A 98 -4.27 -6.48 8.90
N ALA A 99 -4.92 -5.61 9.69
CA ALA A 99 -4.39 -4.28 10.00
C ALA A 99 -3.15 -4.31 10.93
N PRO A 100 -3.07 -5.16 11.97
CA PRO A 100 -1.83 -5.35 12.72
C PRO A 100 -0.66 -5.85 11.86
N ALA A 101 -0.89 -6.81 10.97
CA ALA A 101 0.14 -7.30 10.06
C ALA A 101 0.57 -6.21 9.06
N LEU A 102 -0.36 -5.33 8.65
CA LEU A 102 -0.05 -4.17 7.81
C LEU A 102 0.91 -3.21 8.50
N GLU A 103 0.66 -2.87 9.76
CA GLU A 103 1.55 -2.01 10.55
C GLU A 103 2.94 -2.64 10.70
N GLN A 104 3.00 -3.93 11.03
CA GLN A 104 4.28 -4.65 11.14
C GLN A 104 5.05 -4.67 9.82
N PHE A 105 4.36 -4.94 8.71
CA PHE A 105 4.96 -4.95 7.38
C PHE A 105 5.52 -3.57 7.00
N LEU A 106 4.74 -2.51 7.23
CA LEU A 106 5.18 -1.14 6.93
C LEU A 106 6.36 -0.73 7.81
N ASN A 107 6.35 -1.08 9.09
CA ASN A 107 7.47 -0.82 9.99
C ASN A 107 8.74 -1.57 9.54
N GLN A 108 8.62 -2.83 9.12
CA GLN A 108 9.74 -3.56 8.52
C GLN A 108 10.25 -2.86 7.26
N ALA A 109 9.36 -2.45 6.35
CA ALA A 109 9.72 -1.77 5.12
C ALA A 109 10.40 -0.41 5.38
N TRP A 110 9.99 0.30 6.43
CA TRP A 110 10.55 1.59 6.80
C TRP A 110 11.98 1.49 7.34
N ASN A 111 12.33 0.41 8.05
CA ASN A 111 13.66 0.23 8.63
C ASN A 111 14.72 -0.30 7.63
N LEU A 112 14.39 -0.40 6.34
CA LEU A 112 15.25 -0.92 5.28
C LEU A 112 15.67 0.18 4.30
#